data_AF-A0A9D5EGS3-F1
#
_entry.id   AF-A0A9D5EGS3-F1
#
_cell.length_a   1.000
_cell.length_b   1.000
_cell.length_c   1.000
_cell.angle_alpha   90.00
_cell.angle_beta   90.00
_cell.angle_gamma   90.00
#
_symmetry.space_group_name_H-M   'P 1'
#
loop_
_entity.id
_entity.type
_entity.pdbx_description
1 polymer ?
#
loop_
_entity_poly.entity_id
_entity_poly.type
_entity_poly.pdbx_seq_one_letter_code
_entity_poly.pdbx_strand_id
1 'polypeptide(L)' 'MAFVDESTATAYREAWEAWRRQLDHVHRVLLDGEPITPDQIKGLLNREARAKEKYEAARRRLLGIEENLAGLPPEGNPFR' A
#
# COMPACT_ATOMS: atom_id res chain seq x y z
N MET A 1 -17.53 -19.67 -5.42
CA MET A 1 -17.35 -18.53 -6.34
C MET A 1 -16.24 -17.66 -5.78
N ALA A 2 -15.06 -17.67 -6.41
CA ALA A 2 -14.08 -16.62 -6.13
C ALA A 2 -14.58 -15.36 -6.84
N PHE A 3 -14.81 -14.29 -6.09
CA PHE A 3 -15.29 -13.01 -6.61
C PHE A 3 -14.25 -12.29 -7.49
N VAL A 4 -13.04 -12.85 -7.59
CA VAL A 4 -11.87 -12.30 -8.26
C VAL A 4 -11.02 -13.46 -8.81
N ASP A 5 -10.29 -13.25 -9.90
CA ASP A 5 -9.37 -14.23 -10.46
C ASP A 5 -8.19 -14.54 -9.51
N GLU A 6 -7.61 -15.73 -9.63
CA GLU A 6 -6.54 -16.21 -8.74
C GLU A 6 -5.26 -15.35 -8.83
N SER A 7 -4.99 -14.75 -10.00
CA SER A 7 -3.79 -13.92 -10.18
C SER A 7 -3.90 -12.60 -9.42
N THR A 8 -5.09 -11.98 -9.44
CA THR A 8 -5.37 -10.76 -8.66
C THR A 8 -5.37 -11.06 -7.16
N ALA A 9 -5.93 -12.21 -6.74
CA ALA A 9 -5.89 -12.65 -5.35
C ALA A 9 -4.45 -12.87 -4.86
N THR A 10 -3.59 -13.48 -5.69
CA THR A 10 -2.17 -13.71 -5.39
C THR A 10 -1.42 -12.38 -5.28
N ALA A 11 -1.56 -11.50 -6.26
CA ALA A 11 -0.91 -10.19 -6.27
C ALA A 11 -1.29 -9.34 -5.04
N TYR A 12 -2.57 -9.41 -4.62
CA TYR A 12 -3.03 -8.76 -3.38
C TYR A 12 -2.30 -9.31 -2.15
N ARG A 13 -2.21 -10.63 -2.00
CA ARG A 13 -1.56 -11.28 -0.85
C ARG A 13 -0.09 -10.92 -0.78
N GLU A 14 0.63 -10.98 -1.90
CA GLU A 14 2.04 -10.63 -1.97
C GLU A 14 2.29 -9.17 -1.58
N ALA A 15 1.46 -8.25 -2.10
CA ALA A 15 1.57 -6.83 -1.77
C ALA A 15 1.27 -6.55 -0.28
N TRP A 16 0.25 -7.23 0.26
CA TRP A 16 -0.11 -7.14 1.68
C TRP A 16 1.01 -7.63 2.59
N GLU A 17 1.59 -8.80 2.30
CA GLU A 17 2.72 -9.33 3.06
C GLU A 17 3.95 -8.42 2.99
N ALA A 18 4.26 -7.89 1.80
CA ALA A 18 5.37 -6.97 1.62
C ALA A 18 5.21 -5.70 2.46
N TRP A 19 4.00 -5.13 2.49
CA TRP A 19 3.70 -3.98 3.34
C TRP A 19 3.78 -4.32 4.83
N ARG A 20 3.18 -5.44 5.25
CA ARG A 20 3.27 -5.90 6.65
C ARG A 20 4.70 -6.02 7.14
N ARG A 21 5.61 -6.58 6.33
CA ARG A 21 7.03 -6.68 6.69
C ARG A 21 7.70 -5.30 6.91
N GLN A 22 7.32 -4.28 6.13
CA GLN A 22 7.81 -2.92 6.36
C GLN A 22 7.21 -2.32 7.63
N LEU A 23 5.92 -2.54 7.87
CA LEU A 23 5.23 -2.05 9.06
C LEU A 23 5.81 -2.67 10.34
N ASP A 24 6.11 -3.96 10.32
CA ASP A 24 6.76 -4.65 11.45
C ASP A 24 8.12 -4.01 11.76
N HIS A 25 8.93 -3.67 10.74
CA HIS A 25 10.21 -2.98 10.93
C HIS A 25 10.01 -1.55 11.49
N VAL A 26 9.01 -0.81 11.00
CA VAL A 26 8.65 0.49 11.57
C VAL A 26 8.31 0.37 13.05
N HIS A 27 7.52 -0.64 13.43
CA HIS A 27 7.16 -0.87 14.83
C HIS A 27 8.37 -1.22 15.70
N ARG A 28 9.26 -2.11 15.25
CA ARG A 28 10.46 -2.45 16.02
C ARG A 28 11.34 -1.22 16.30
N VAL A 29 11.47 -0.33 15.33
CA VAL A 29 12.25 0.91 15.47
C VAL A 29 11.53 1.92 16.38
N LEU A 30 10.25 2.17 16.16
CA LEU A 30 9.53 3.24 16.87
C LEU A 30 9.00 2.85 18.24
N LEU A 31 8.70 1.57 18.47
CA LEU A 31 8.03 1.06 19.67
C LEU A 31 8.96 0.17 20.51
N ASP A 32 9.76 -0.68 19.86
CA ASP A 32 10.62 -1.65 20.56
C ASP A 32 12.06 -1.16 20.77
N GLY A 33 12.39 0.02 20.27
CA GLY A 33 13.70 0.66 20.48
C GLY A 33 14.85 0.08 19.65
N GLU A 34 14.57 -0.56 18.51
CA GLU A 34 15.60 -1.02 17.57
C GLU A 34 16.51 0.16 17.14
N PRO A 35 17.85 0.08 17.33
CA PRO A 35 18.75 1.18 17.00
C PRO A 35 18.73 1.54 15.51
N ILE A 36 18.60 2.83 15.20
CA ILE A 36 18.61 3.36 13.83
C ILE A 36 19.21 4.77 13.84
N THR A 37 19.86 5.17 12.75
CA THR A 37 20.33 6.55 12.62
C THR A 37 19.20 7.47 12.10
N PRO A 38 19.20 8.78 12.44
CA PRO A 38 18.14 9.70 12.01
C PRO A 38 17.92 9.77 10.49
N ASP A 39 18.97 9.65 9.69
CA ASP A 39 18.91 9.61 8.22
C ASP A 39 18.23 8.34 7.70
N GLN A 40 18.38 7.22 8.40
CA GLN A 40 17.75 5.95 8.05
C GLN A 40 16.26 5.91 8.38
N ILE A 41 15.78 6.70 9.35
CA ILE A 41 14.35 6.81 9.69
C ILE A 41 13.54 7.26 8.47
N LYS A 42 14.00 8.31 7.78
CA LYS A 42 13.34 8.78 6.54
C LYS A 42 13.29 7.68 5.48
N GLY A 43 14.38 6.93 5.32
CA GLY A 43 14.43 5.79 4.39
C GLY A 43 13.45 4.68 4.76
N LEU A 44 13.33 4.37 6.05
CA LEU A 44 12.39 3.38 6.57
C LEU A 44 10.93 3.77 6.28
N LEU A 45 10.54 5.00 6.64
CA LEU A 45 9.19 5.51 6.42
C LEU A 45 8.85 5.56 4.92
N ASN A 46 9.80 5.97 4.07
CA ASN A 46 9.58 5.98 2.62
C ASN A 46 9.38 4.58 2.03
N ARG A 47 10.06 3.56 2.57
CA ARG A 47 9.87 2.16 2.12
C ARG A 47 8.51 1.63 2.54
N GLU A 48 8.09 1.91 3.77
CA GLU A 48 6.75 1.55 4.26
C GLU A 48 5.67 2.21 3.39
N ALA A 49 5.74 3.52 3.17
CA ALA A 49 4.77 4.26 2.36
C ALA A 49 4.65 3.71 0.93
N ARG A 50 5.78 3.43 0.26
CA ARG A 50 5.79 2.83 -1.08
C ARG A 50 5.21 1.42 -1.11
N ALA A 51 5.43 0.63 -0.05
CA ALA A 51 4.84 -0.70 0.05
C ALA A 51 3.32 -0.62 0.26
N LYS A 52 2.87 0.35 1.07
CA LYS A 52 1.45 0.64 1.29
C LYS A 52 0.75 1.05 0.00
N GLU A 53 1.33 1.94 -0.79
CA GLU A 53 0.78 2.37 -2.09
C GLU A 53 0.55 1.18 -3.03
N LYS A 54 1.52 0.25 -3.10
CA LYS A 54 1.41 -0.97 -3.91
C LYS A 54 0.30 -1.88 -3.39
N TYR A 55 0.21 -2.07 -2.08
CA TYR A 55 -0.88 -2.82 -1.45
C TYR A 55 -2.24 -2.19 -1.73
N GLU A 56 -2.38 -0.87 -1.63
CA GLU A 56 -3.63 -0.15 -1.90
C GLU A 56 -4.03 -0.22 -3.37
N ALA A 57 -3.07 -0.20 -4.31
CA ALA A 57 -3.33 -0.46 -5.72
C ALA A 57 -3.85 -1.88 -5.94
N ALA A 58 -3.18 -2.90 -5.38
CA ALA A 58 -3.62 -4.29 -5.48
C ALA A 58 -5.00 -4.51 -4.82
N ARG A 59 -5.28 -3.84 -3.70
CA ARG A 59 -6.58 -3.87 -3.02
C ARG A 59 -7.68 -3.24 -3.88
N ARG A 60 -7.42 -2.10 -4.53
CA ARG A 60 -8.38 -1.48 -5.45
C ARG A 60 -8.71 -2.39 -6.63
N ARG A 61 -7.71 -3.08 -7.19
CA ARG A 61 -7.91 -4.10 -8.25
C ARG A 61 -8.75 -5.27 -7.75
N LEU A 62 -8.40 -5.83 -6.59
CA LEU A 62 -9.17 -6.90 -5.96
C LEU A 62 -10.64 -6.52 -5.76
N LEU A 63 -10.92 -5.25 -5.44
CA LEU A 63 -12.27 -4.75 -5.23
C LEU A 63 -12.98 -4.29 -6.51
N GLY A 64 -12.32 -4.32 -7.68
CA GLY A 64 -12.87 -3.80 -8.94
C GLY A 64 -13.01 -2.26 -8.98
N ILE A 65 -12.33 -1.52 -8.09
CA ILE A 65 -12.45 -0.05 -7.97
C ILE A 65 -11.64 0.67 -9.05
N GLU A 66 -10.51 0.11 -9.51
CA GLU A 66 -9.69 0.71 -10.59
C GLU A 66 -10.49 0.87 -11.90
N GLU A 67 -11.38 -0.07 -12.21
CA GLU A 67 -12.25 -0.04 -13.40
C GLU A 67 -13.31 1.08 -13.30
N ASN A 68 -13.75 1.40 -12.09
CA ASN A 68 -14.79 2.38 -11.80
C ASN A 68 -14.25 3.83 -11.82
N LEU A 69 -12.95 4.04 -11.53
CA LEU A 69 -12.30 5.36 -11.60
C LEU A 69 -12.05 5.84 -13.04
N ALA A 70 -11.94 4.94 -14.01
CA ALA A 70 -11.77 5.30 -15.43
C ALA A 70 -13.04 5.95 -16.04
N GLY A 71 -14.19 5.79 -15.40
CA GLY A 71 -15.46 6.40 -15.80
C GLY A 71 -15.82 7.70 -15.08
N LEU A 72 -15.01 8.14 -14.10
CA LEU A 72 -15.24 9.40 -13.44
C LEU A 72 -14.64 10.54 -14.28
N PRO A 73 -15.39 11.62 -14.56
CA PRO A 73 -14.80 12.80 -15.17
C PRO A 73 -13.63 13.27 -14.29
N PRO A 74 -12.52 13.76 -14.86
CA PRO A 74 -11.45 14.34 -14.05
C PRO A 74 -12.11 15.41 -13.18
N GLU A 75 -12.04 15.25 -11.86
CA GLU A 75 -12.63 16.21 -10.93
C GLU A 75 -11.97 17.57 -11.19
N GLY A 76 -12.63 18.37 -12.02
CA GLY A 76 -12.40 19.79 -12.10
C GLY A 76 -12.72 20.33 -10.72
N ASN A 77 -11.71 20.84 -10.03
CA ASN A 77 -11.84 21.46 -8.73
C ASN A 77 -13.05 22.43 -8.73
N PRO A 78 -14.16 22.12 -8.04
CA PRO A 78 -15.34 22.98 -8.03
C PRO A 78 -15.15 24.25 -7.19
N PHE A 79 -13.96 24.41 -6.58
CA PHE A 79 -13.57 25.54 -5.76
C PHE A 79 -12.36 26.30 -6.33
N ARG A 80 -12.15 26.25 -7.65
CA ARG A 80 -11.17 27.11 -8.33
C ARG A 80 -11.83 28.20 -9.17
#